data_AF-A0AAI9MS08-F1
#
_entry.id   AF-A0AAI9MS08-F1
#
_cell.length_a   1.000
_cell.length_b   1.000
_cell.length_c   1.000
_cell.angle_alpha   90.00
_cell.angle_beta   90.00
_cell.angle_gamma   90.00
#
_symmetry.space_group_name_H-M   'P 1'
#
loop_
_entity.id
_entity.type
_entity.pdbx_description
1 polymer ?
#
loop_
_entity_poly.entity_id
_entity_poly.type
_entity_poly.pdbx_seq_one_letter_code
_entity_poly.pdbx_strand_id
1 'polypeptide(L)'
;MNKRLVKKVMAACTAGAIAGALVLIPAYEGVEYMPYRDVAGVLTVCYGHTGSDIQPGKLYTDAECKALLHDDLTKVRRAVDPMIKVPIDDNTRAAIYSFVYNVGPGAFSRSTMLRKLNAGDIAGACDEMKRWTFAGGKQWQGLINRRETEKAVCHGTL
;
A
#
# COMPACT_ATOMS: atom_id res chain seq x y z
N MET A 1 -13.62 -7.63 5.81
CA MET A 1 -13.24 -7.15 4.45
C MET A 1 -14.34 -6.33 3.76
N ASN A 2 -14.00 -5.20 3.11
CA ASN A 2 -14.94 -4.37 2.33
C ASN A 2 -15.04 -4.84 0.87
N LYS A 3 -16.05 -5.68 0.55
CA LYS A 3 -16.25 -6.24 -0.80
C LYS A 3 -16.43 -5.20 -1.91
N ARG A 4 -17.05 -4.05 -1.60
CA ARG A 4 -17.24 -2.96 -2.58
C ARG A 4 -15.90 -2.33 -2.96
N LEU A 5 -15.01 -2.15 -1.99
CA LEU A 5 -13.66 -1.64 -2.23
C LEU A 5 -12.85 -2.63 -3.07
N VAL A 6 -12.85 -3.93 -2.73
CA VAL A 6 -12.15 -4.97 -3.51
C VAL A 6 -12.58 -4.95 -4.97
N LYS A 7 -13.90 -4.90 -5.25
CA LYS A 7 -14.42 -4.77 -6.64
C LYS A 7 -13.86 -3.55 -7.37
N LYS A 8 -13.85 -2.38 -6.71
CA LYS A 8 -13.32 -1.14 -7.32
C LYS A 8 -11.84 -1.24 -7.62
N VAL A 9 -11.06 -1.81 -6.70
CA VAL A 9 -9.61 -1.99 -6.88
C VAL A 9 -9.33 -2.93 -8.04
N MET A 10 -9.96 -4.12 -8.07
CA MET A 10 -9.77 -5.07 -9.17
C MET A 10 -10.20 -4.51 -10.53
N ALA A 11 -11.29 -3.72 -10.57
CA ALA A 11 -11.68 -3.02 -11.79
C ALA A 11 -10.60 -2.02 -12.23
N ALA A 12 -10.01 -1.26 -11.30
CA ALA A 12 -8.92 -0.35 -11.61
C ALA A 12 -7.63 -1.07 -12.05
N CYS A 13 -7.35 -2.27 -11.53
CA CYS A 13 -6.21 -3.09 -11.95
C CYS A 13 -6.26 -3.48 -13.44
N THR A 14 -7.41 -3.41 -14.11
CA THR A 14 -7.49 -3.58 -15.58
C THR A 14 -6.71 -2.52 -16.36
N ALA A 15 -6.44 -1.36 -15.75
CA ALA A 15 -5.57 -0.32 -16.27
C ALA A 15 -4.14 -0.40 -15.70
N GLY A 16 -3.80 -1.49 -14.99
CA GLY A 16 -2.49 -1.75 -14.39
C GLY A 16 -2.45 -1.63 -12.86
N ALA A 17 -1.43 -2.23 -12.26
CA ALA A 17 -1.26 -2.30 -10.80
C ALA A 17 -1.23 -0.93 -10.09
N ILE A 18 -0.70 0.11 -10.74
CA ILE A 18 -0.66 1.48 -10.18
C ILE A 18 -2.07 2.03 -10.00
N ALA A 19 -2.95 1.87 -10.99
CA ALA A 19 -4.34 2.32 -10.89
C ALA A 19 -5.09 1.59 -9.76
N GLY A 20 -4.88 0.29 -9.61
CA GLY A 20 -5.40 -0.49 -8.47
C GLY A 20 -4.94 0.06 -7.11
N ALA A 21 -3.63 0.27 -6.96
CA ALA A 21 -3.05 0.76 -5.71
C ALA A 21 -3.49 2.20 -5.38
N LEU A 22 -3.69 3.06 -6.38
CA LEU A 22 -4.24 4.42 -6.21
C LEU A 22 -5.68 4.43 -5.69
N VAL A 23 -6.44 3.35 -5.88
CA VAL A 23 -7.77 3.18 -5.26
C VAL A 23 -7.67 2.60 -3.86
N LEU A 24 -6.73 1.67 -3.65
CA LEU A 24 -6.61 0.91 -2.40
C LEU A 24 -5.98 1.71 -1.26
N ILE A 25 -4.87 2.43 -1.52
CA ILE A 25 -4.11 3.16 -0.49
C ILE A 25 -4.96 4.25 0.20
N PRO A 26 -5.66 5.14 -0.54
CA PRO A 26 -6.46 6.20 0.09
C PRO A 26 -7.53 5.70 1.06
N ALA A 27 -8.05 4.49 0.86
CA ALA A 27 -9.07 3.91 1.73
C ALA A 27 -8.55 3.56 3.15
N TYR A 28 -7.23 3.51 3.33
CA TYR A 28 -6.59 3.11 4.58
C TYR A 28 -5.67 4.15 5.20
N GLU A 29 -5.00 4.98 4.39
CA GLU A 29 -4.10 6.03 4.93
C GLU A 29 -4.87 7.24 5.49
N GLY A 30 -6.08 7.51 4.98
CA GLY A 30 -6.73 8.80 5.22
C GLY A 30 -6.04 9.94 4.46
N VAL A 31 -6.54 11.16 4.60
CA VAL A 31 -5.97 12.34 3.92
C VAL A 31 -5.95 13.53 4.86
N GLU A 32 -4.80 14.18 4.96
CA GLU A 32 -4.64 15.44 5.71
C GLU A 32 -4.12 16.53 4.78
N TYR A 33 -4.96 17.50 4.44
CA TYR A 33 -4.60 18.55 3.48
C TYR A 33 -3.67 19.61 4.04
N MET A 34 -3.60 19.74 5.37
CA MET A 34 -2.65 20.60 6.06
C MET A 34 -1.47 19.78 6.56
N PRO A 35 -0.22 20.21 6.28
CA PRO A 35 0.96 19.57 6.84
C PRO A 35 0.92 19.53 8.37
N TYR A 36 1.23 18.37 8.94
CA TYR A 36 1.27 18.12 10.38
C TYR A 36 2.54 17.35 10.74
N ARG A 37 2.88 17.29 12.03
CA ARG A 37 3.95 16.39 12.51
C ARG A 37 3.33 15.09 13.00
N ASP A 38 3.81 13.97 12.48
CA ASP A 38 3.38 12.66 12.94
C ASP A 38 3.91 12.35 14.37
N VAL A 39 3.59 11.15 14.87
CA VAL A 39 4.03 10.70 16.21
C VAL A 39 5.54 10.57 16.35
N ALA A 40 6.29 10.51 15.23
CA ALA A 40 7.74 10.48 15.19
C ALA A 40 8.35 11.89 14.94
N GLY A 41 7.52 12.93 14.83
CA GLY A 41 7.94 14.31 14.60
C GLY A 41 8.25 14.65 13.14
N VAL A 42 7.97 13.74 12.20
CA VAL A 42 8.22 13.91 10.76
C VAL A 42 7.09 14.78 10.17
N LEU A 43 7.46 15.72 9.29
CA LEU A 43 6.47 16.54 8.59
C LEU A 43 5.77 15.69 7.52
N THR A 44 4.44 15.63 7.60
CA THR A 44 3.60 14.73 6.78
C THR A 44 2.40 15.50 6.23
N VAL A 45 1.96 15.17 5.02
CA VAL A 45 0.74 15.73 4.40
C VAL A 45 0.07 14.69 3.49
N CYS A 46 -1.16 14.95 3.06
CA CYS A 46 -1.93 14.15 2.12
C CYS A 46 -2.09 12.70 2.62
N TYR A 47 -1.82 11.71 1.76
CA TYR A 47 -1.98 10.29 2.06
C TYR A 47 -0.76 9.69 2.80
N GLY A 48 -0.14 10.46 3.70
CA GLY A 48 1.09 10.05 4.39
C GLY A 48 2.38 10.42 3.66
N HIS A 49 2.32 11.38 2.74
CA HIS A 49 3.50 11.87 2.02
C HIS A 49 4.46 12.55 3.00
N THR A 50 5.75 12.20 2.89
CA THR A 50 6.86 12.82 3.62
C THR A 50 7.95 13.22 2.62
N GLY A 51 8.54 14.40 2.81
CA GLY A 51 9.52 14.93 1.87
C GLY A 51 9.94 16.36 2.20
N SER A 52 11.10 16.76 1.70
CA SER A 52 11.59 18.14 1.81
C SER A 52 10.82 19.12 0.93
N ASP A 53 10.00 18.60 0.01
CA ASP A 53 9.13 19.35 -0.89
C ASP A 53 7.80 19.77 -0.24
N ILE A 54 7.52 19.32 0.99
CA ILE A 54 6.35 19.78 1.75
C ILE A 54 6.53 21.26 2.12
N GLN A 55 5.52 22.08 1.79
CA GLN A 55 5.48 23.51 2.11
C GLN A 55 4.72 23.71 3.44
N PRO A 56 5.39 24.07 4.54
CA PRO A 56 4.72 24.30 5.82
C PRO A 56 3.65 25.39 5.70
N GLY A 57 2.46 25.14 6.27
CA GLY A 57 1.36 26.11 6.28
C GLY A 57 0.55 26.21 4.99
N LYS A 58 0.92 25.48 3.92
CA LYS A 58 0.12 25.37 2.71
C LYS A 58 -1.06 24.40 2.91
N LEU A 59 -2.25 24.80 2.51
CA LEU A 59 -3.38 23.88 2.32
C LEU A 59 -3.26 23.23 0.93
N TYR A 60 -3.06 21.91 0.90
CA TYR A 60 -2.97 21.14 -0.33
C TYR A 60 -4.38 20.80 -0.86
N THR A 61 -4.53 20.81 -2.18
CA THR A 61 -5.75 20.36 -2.84
C THR A 61 -5.79 18.84 -2.99
N ASP A 62 -6.99 18.28 -3.20
CA ASP A 62 -7.15 16.85 -3.53
C ASP A 62 -6.36 16.43 -4.77
N ALA A 63 -6.28 17.29 -5.79
CA ALA A 63 -5.48 17.04 -6.99
C ALA A 63 -3.98 16.96 -6.66
N GLU A 64 -3.46 17.87 -5.85
CA GLU A 64 -2.06 17.84 -5.41
C GLU A 64 -1.77 16.61 -4.54
N CYS A 65 -2.67 16.23 -3.63
CA CYS A 65 -2.51 15.04 -2.82
C CYS A 65 -2.50 13.75 -3.65
N LYS A 66 -3.32 13.67 -4.70
CA LYS A 66 -3.31 12.55 -5.64
C LYS A 66 -2.03 12.51 -6.47
N ALA A 67 -1.51 13.67 -6.88
CA ALA A 67 -0.23 13.75 -7.58
C ALA A 67 0.93 13.26 -6.69
N LEU A 68 0.98 13.72 -5.43
CA LEU A 68 1.97 13.26 -4.46
C LEU A 68 1.87 11.75 -4.21
N LEU A 69 0.66 11.21 -4.07
CA LEU A 69 0.45 9.77 -3.91
C LEU A 69 0.95 8.99 -5.14
N HIS A 70 0.70 9.49 -6.34
CA HIS A 70 1.20 8.85 -7.57
C HIS A 70 2.74 8.82 -7.61
N ASP A 71 3.39 9.91 -7.20
CA ASP A 71 4.85 10.00 -7.14
C ASP A 71 5.44 9.07 -6.08
N ASP A 72 4.85 9.03 -4.89
CA ASP A 72 5.28 8.11 -3.83
C ASP A 72 5.08 6.65 -4.24
N LEU A 73 3.98 6.34 -4.91
CA LEU A 73 3.72 5.01 -5.44
C LEU A 73 4.73 4.61 -6.53
N THR A 74 5.22 5.58 -7.31
CA THR A 74 6.32 5.37 -8.25
C THR A 74 7.62 5.00 -7.53
N LYS A 75 7.90 5.61 -6.36
CA LYS A 75 9.05 5.22 -5.51
C LYS A 75 8.88 3.80 -4.96
N VAL A 76 7.68 3.46 -4.48
CA VAL A 76 7.35 2.08 -4.02
C VAL A 76 7.57 1.09 -5.15
N ARG A 77 7.03 1.36 -6.34
CA ARG A 77 7.22 0.52 -7.53
C ARG A 77 8.69 0.28 -7.83
N ARG A 78 9.50 1.35 -7.89
CA ARG A 78 10.95 1.24 -8.18
C ARG A 78 11.70 0.40 -7.16
N ALA A 79 11.27 0.43 -5.89
CA ALA A 79 11.86 -0.40 -4.85
C ALA A 79 11.39 -1.87 -4.94
N VAL A 80 10.11 -2.10 -5.22
CA VAL A 80 9.47 -3.42 -5.15
C VAL A 80 9.71 -4.26 -6.40
N ASP A 81 9.53 -3.69 -7.60
CA ASP A 81 9.57 -4.45 -8.85
C ASP A 81 10.86 -5.25 -9.03
N PRO A 82 12.06 -4.73 -8.73
CA PRO A 82 13.30 -5.50 -8.83
C PRO A 82 13.40 -6.67 -7.85
N MET A 83 12.64 -6.67 -6.75
CA MET A 83 12.66 -7.73 -5.74
C MET A 83 11.84 -8.95 -6.16
N ILE A 84 10.82 -8.76 -6.99
CA ILE A 84 9.91 -9.81 -7.46
C ILE A 84 10.53 -10.50 -8.68
N LYS A 85 10.75 -11.81 -8.59
CA LYS A 85 11.49 -12.62 -9.58
C LYS A 85 10.60 -13.54 -10.40
N VAL A 86 9.30 -13.54 -10.14
CA VAL A 86 8.30 -14.36 -10.82
C VAL A 86 7.25 -13.45 -11.49
N PRO A 87 6.60 -13.91 -12.57
CA PRO A 87 5.46 -13.20 -13.11
C PRO A 87 4.30 -13.20 -12.10
N ILE A 88 3.66 -12.04 -11.96
CA ILE A 88 2.45 -11.85 -11.14
C ILE A 88 1.51 -10.91 -11.89
N ASP A 89 0.21 -11.07 -11.65
CA ASP A 89 -0.81 -10.20 -12.23
C ASP A 89 -0.87 -8.82 -11.55
N ASP A 90 -1.65 -7.90 -12.15
CA ASP A 90 -1.79 -6.54 -11.66
C ASP A 90 -2.53 -6.45 -10.32
N ASN A 91 -3.40 -7.41 -10.00
CA ASN A 91 -4.10 -7.47 -8.73
C ASN A 91 -3.13 -7.76 -7.57
N THR A 92 -2.33 -8.81 -7.72
CA THR A 92 -1.24 -9.21 -6.82
C THR A 92 -0.27 -8.06 -6.63
N ARG A 93 0.17 -7.45 -7.74
CA ARG A 93 1.14 -6.35 -7.70
C ARG A 93 0.56 -5.10 -7.03
N ALA A 94 -0.70 -4.73 -7.30
CA ALA A 94 -1.36 -3.60 -6.65
C ALA A 94 -1.49 -3.80 -5.13
N ALA A 95 -1.86 -5.01 -4.70
CA ALA A 95 -1.94 -5.36 -3.28
C ALA A 95 -0.56 -5.30 -2.61
N ILE A 96 0.50 -5.77 -3.27
CA ILE A 96 1.88 -5.65 -2.78
C ILE A 96 2.29 -4.18 -2.68
N TYR A 97 2.00 -3.34 -3.67
CA TYR A 97 2.32 -1.91 -3.57
C TYR A 97 1.62 -1.24 -2.37
N SER A 98 0.33 -1.50 -2.17
CA SER A 98 -0.40 -0.97 -1.00
C SER A 98 0.15 -1.50 0.32
N PHE A 99 0.52 -2.78 0.36
CA PHE A 99 1.16 -3.39 1.52
C PHE A 99 2.50 -2.70 1.84
N VAL A 100 3.37 -2.56 0.83
CA VAL A 100 4.70 -1.97 0.96
C VAL A 100 4.64 -0.46 1.26
N TYR A 101 3.65 0.26 0.74
CA TYR A 101 3.43 1.66 1.09
C TYR A 101 3.32 1.84 2.62
N ASN A 102 2.68 0.89 3.30
CA ASN A 102 2.48 0.97 4.75
C ASN A 102 3.57 0.33 5.60
N VAL A 103 4.15 -0.80 5.18
CA VAL A 103 5.18 -1.48 6.00
C VAL A 103 6.61 -1.05 5.62
N GLY A 104 6.77 -0.40 4.47
CA GLY A 104 8.06 0.00 3.92
C GLY A 104 8.79 -1.12 3.14
N PRO A 105 9.60 -0.75 2.13
CA PRO A 105 10.29 -1.71 1.26
C PRO A 105 11.34 -2.55 2.00
N GLY A 106 11.95 -2.01 3.05
CA GLY A 106 12.93 -2.74 3.86
C GLY A 106 12.30 -3.89 4.66
N ALA A 107 11.08 -3.74 5.15
CA ALA A 107 10.36 -4.82 5.83
C ALA A 107 9.95 -5.90 4.81
N PHE A 108 9.47 -5.48 3.64
CA PHE A 108 9.09 -6.38 2.56
C PHE A 108 10.25 -7.22 2.03
N SER A 109 11.43 -6.62 1.82
CA SER A 109 12.61 -7.31 1.27
C SER A 109 13.09 -8.49 2.13
N ARG A 110 12.84 -8.46 3.45
CA ARG A 110 13.21 -9.52 4.40
C ARG A 110 12.03 -10.44 4.76
N SER A 111 10.87 -10.24 4.15
CA SER A 111 9.64 -10.91 4.56
C SER A 111 9.57 -12.35 4.07
N THR A 112 8.90 -13.21 4.85
CA THR A 112 8.48 -14.55 4.39
C THR A 112 7.55 -14.46 3.17
N MET A 113 6.77 -13.39 3.06
CA MET A 113 5.91 -13.10 1.92
C MET A 113 6.71 -13.05 0.60
N LEU A 114 7.75 -12.23 0.53
CA LEU A 114 8.59 -12.12 -0.68
C LEU A 114 9.31 -13.45 -0.98
N ARG A 115 9.77 -14.17 0.05
CA ARG A 115 10.40 -15.48 -0.14
C ARG A 115 9.44 -16.50 -0.76
N LYS A 116 8.20 -16.57 -0.28
CA LYS A 116 7.15 -17.43 -0.87
C LYS A 116 6.81 -17.02 -2.30
N LEU A 117 6.65 -15.72 -2.52
CA LEU A 117 6.34 -15.17 -3.84
C LEU A 117 7.39 -15.60 -4.87
N ASN A 118 8.67 -15.38 -4.56
CA ASN A 118 9.78 -15.73 -5.45
C ASN A 118 10.01 -17.24 -5.60
N ALA A 119 9.43 -18.07 -4.71
CA ALA A 119 9.37 -19.52 -4.86
C ALA A 119 8.17 -19.99 -5.72
N GLY A 120 7.37 -19.06 -6.25
CA GLY A 120 6.16 -19.36 -7.03
C GLY A 120 4.90 -19.59 -6.19
N ASP A 121 5.01 -19.56 -4.86
CA ASP A 121 3.86 -19.67 -3.95
C ASP A 121 3.15 -18.30 -3.80
N ILE A 122 2.46 -17.88 -4.85
CA ILE A 122 1.75 -16.59 -4.91
C ILE A 122 0.63 -16.57 -3.86
N ALA A 123 -0.18 -17.63 -3.79
CA ALA A 123 -1.29 -17.72 -2.84
C ALA A 123 -0.81 -17.68 -1.39
N GLY A 124 0.24 -18.44 -1.07
CA GLY A 124 0.84 -18.43 0.26
C GLY A 124 1.53 -17.11 0.57
N ALA A 125 2.06 -16.38 -0.42
CA ALA A 125 2.57 -15.01 -0.23
C ALA A 125 1.44 -14.03 0.12
N CYS A 126 0.31 -14.04 -0.61
CA CYS A 126 -0.87 -13.24 -0.28
C CYS A 126 -1.34 -13.50 1.17
N ASP A 127 -1.35 -14.77 1.59
CA ASP A 127 -1.74 -15.16 2.94
C ASP A 127 -0.80 -14.68 4.05
N GLU A 128 0.47 -14.37 3.75
CA GLU A 128 1.39 -13.81 4.74
C GLU A 128 1.00 -12.39 5.17
N MET A 129 0.21 -11.65 4.38
CA MET A 129 -0.26 -10.30 4.75
C MET A 129 -0.97 -10.29 6.12
N LYS A 130 -1.70 -11.35 6.47
CA LYS A 130 -2.45 -11.45 7.74
C LYS A 130 -1.57 -11.39 8.99
N ARG A 131 -0.26 -11.63 8.84
CA ARG A 131 0.71 -11.57 9.94
C ARG A 131 1.14 -10.14 10.29
N TRP A 132 0.89 -9.18 9.39
CA TRP A 132 1.30 -7.78 9.52
C TRP A 132 0.17 -6.93 10.10
N THR A 133 -0.29 -7.33 11.29
CA THR A 133 -1.44 -6.74 11.99
C THR A 133 -1.11 -6.18 13.38
N PHE A 134 0.18 -6.18 13.75
CA PHE A 134 0.67 -5.70 15.03
C PHE A 134 1.45 -4.38 14.86
N ALA A 135 1.27 -3.46 15.81
CA ALA A 135 2.07 -2.25 15.96
C ALA A 135 2.17 -1.92 17.46
N GLY A 136 3.37 -1.53 17.94
CA GLY A 136 3.60 -1.28 19.37
C GLY A 136 3.32 -2.49 20.27
N GLY A 137 3.57 -3.72 19.78
CA GLY A 137 3.33 -4.97 20.52
C GLY A 137 1.85 -5.39 20.63
N LYS A 138 0.92 -4.61 20.09
CA LYS A 138 -0.52 -4.89 20.12
C LYS A 138 -1.07 -5.12 18.72
N GLN A 139 -2.06 -6.01 18.60
CA GLN A 139 -2.80 -6.20 17.36
C GLN A 139 -3.83 -5.10 17.14
N TRP A 140 -3.93 -4.57 15.93
CA TRP A 140 -4.82 -3.46 15.59
C TRP A 140 -5.90 -3.87 14.61
N GLN A 141 -7.17 -3.60 14.94
CA GLN A 141 -8.30 -3.93 14.08
C GLN A 141 -8.22 -3.24 12.71
N GLY A 142 -7.72 -2.00 12.65
CA GLY A 142 -7.50 -1.29 11.40
C GLY A 142 -6.52 -2.03 10.48
N LEU A 143 -5.42 -2.57 11.03
CA LEU A 143 -4.47 -3.36 10.26
C LEU A 143 -5.07 -4.70 9.83
N ILE A 144 -5.85 -5.38 10.69
CA ILE A 144 -6.57 -6.60 10.30
C ILE A 144 -7.45 -6.32 9.08
N ASN A 145 -8.29 -5.29 9.16
CA ASN A 145 -9.21 -4.91 8.08
C ASN A 145 -8.47 -4.54 6.79
N ARG A 146 -7.30 -3.91 6.89
CA ARG A 146 -6.43 -3.59 5.76
C ARG A 146 -5.89 -4.85 5.10
N ARG A 147 -5.25 -5.73 5.89
CA ARG A 147 -4.64 -6.97 5.38
C ARG A 147 -5.65 -7.93 4.81
N GLU A 148 -6.88 -7.98 5.32
CA GLU A 148 -7.95 -8.77 4.71
C GLU A 148 -8.29 -8.31 3.29
N THR A 149 -8.44 -7.00 3.08
CA THR A 149 -8.75 -6.44 1.75
C THR A 149 -7.57 -6.57 0.80
N GLU A 150 -6.36 -6.22 1.23
CA GLU A 150 -5.15 -6.41 0.41
C GLU A 150 -4.98 -7.87 0.01
N LYS A 151 -5.17 -8.82 0.94
CA LYS A 151 -5.11 -10.25 0.66
C LYS A 151 -6.15 -10.68 -0.37
N ALA A 152 -7.38 -10.20 -0.28
CA ALA A 152 -8.41 -10.56 -1.25
C ALA A 152 -8.18 -9.97 -2.63
N VAL A 153 -7.70 -8.71 -2.70
CA VAL A 153 -7.21 -8.14 -3.97
C VAL A 153 -6.06 -9.00 -4.50
N CYS A 154 -5.10 -9.38 -3.66
CA CYS A 154 -3.95 -10.20 -4.04
C CYS A 154 -4.37 -11.56 -4.64
N HIS A 155 -5.37 -12.23 -4.06
CA HIS A 155 -5.92 -13.46 -4.62
C HIS A 155 -6.87 -13.24 -5.81
N GLY A 156 -7.28 -12.00 -6.10
CA GLY A 156 -8.31 -11.71 -7.10
C GLY A 156 -9.71 -12.22 -6.72
N THR A 157 -10.04 -12.27 -5.42
CA THR A 157 -11.26 -12.89 -4.89
C THR A 157 -12.20 -11.89 -4.21
N LEU A 158 -13.50 -12.21 -4.12
CA LEU A 158 -14.58 -11.34 -3.59
C LEU A 158 -15.22 -11.83 -2.29
#